data_AF-A0A382SD67-F1
#
_entry.id   AF-A0A382SD67-F1
#
_cell.length_a   1.000
_cell.length_b   1.000
_cell.length_c   1.000
_cell.angle_alpha   90.00
_cell.angle_beta   90.00
_cell.angle_gamma   90.00
#
_symmetry.space_group_name_H-M   'P 1'
#
loop_
_entity.id
_entity.type
_entity.pdbx_description
1 polymer ?
#
loop_
_entity_poly.entity_id
_entity_poly.type
_entity_poly.pdbx_seq_one_letter_code
_entity_poly.pdbx_strand_id
1 'polypeptide(L)'
;MPAESNLNLLKRLRLRFTQQETGQKLGFTERTVRRWETGESSPARIPAEAIYKLLEVVPPEGDFTFVDLFAGIGGTRLGFERAGGRCVFPSEYDKFACKTYAENFSNTADHTFAGDITEVQTTDVPDHDVLLAGFPCQPFSIAGVSKKQSLGRAHGFLDETQGTMFFDIARILAEKRPTAFLLENVPNLLSHDKKRTFVKIQEVLRKLEYDIDVRVVSARRWVPQRRQRVLIVGFDRGRTGGQSAFGFGE
;
A
#
# COMPACT_ATOMS: atom_id res chain seq x y z
N MET A 1 6.93 -18.67 8.25
CA MET A 1 5.62 -18.01 8.07
C MET A 1 4.54 -18.96 8.59
N PRO A 2 3.58 -18.53 9.43
CA PRO A 2 2.40 -19.34 9.69
C PRO A 2 1.61 -19.47 8.39
N ALA A 3 1.15 -20.68 8.06
CA ALA A 3 0.30 -20.89 6.90
C ALA A 3 -1.02 -20.08 7.07
N GLU A 4 -1.41 -19.33 6.05
CA GLU A 4 -2.67 -18.59 6.03
C GLU A 4 -3.85 -19.56 6.21
N SER A 5 -4.87 -19.18 6.97
CA SER A 5 -6.02 -20.05 7.18
C SER A 5 -6.80 -20.30 5.88
N ASN A 6 -7.27 -21.52 5.66
CA ASN A 6 -8.12 -21.87 4.51
C ASN A 6 -9.34 -20.97 4.35
N LEU A 7 -9.84 -20.40 5.45
CA LEU A 7 -10.97 -19.47 5.41
C LEU A 7 -10.60 -18.16 4.72
N ASN A 8 -9.40 -17.62 4.97
CA ASN A 8 -8.91 -16.43 4.28
C ASN A 8 -8.61 -16.72 2.80
N LEU A 9 -8.02 -17.88 2.52
CA LEU A 9 -7.79 -18.35 1.15
C LEU A 9 -9.11 -18.52 0.37
N LEU A 10 -10.16 -19.02 1.01
CA LEU A 10 -11.50 -19.11 0.42
C LEU A 10 -12.14 -17.74 0.19
N LYS A 11 -11.98 -16.78 1.11
CA LYS A 11 -12.44 -15.39 0.89
C LYS A 11 -11.80 -14.80 -0.36
N ARG A 12 -10.50 -15.09 -0.61
CA ARG A 12 -9.79 -14.66 -1.82
C ARG A 12 -10.32 -15.33 -3.08
N LEU A 13 -10.59 -16.65 -3.06
CA LEU A 13 -11.25 -17.34 -4.18
C LEU A 13 -12.61 -16.72 -4.52
N ARG A 14 -13.34 -16.27 -3.50
CA ARG A 14 -14.68 -15.71 -3.62
C ARG A 14 -14.73 -14.29 -4.20
N LEU A 15 -13.59 -13.62 -4.30
CA LEU A 15 -13.44 -12.40 -5.11
C LEU A 15 -13.44 -12.70 -6.62
N ARG A 16 -13.22 -13.96 -7.02
CA ARG A 16 -12.97 -14.38 -8.41
C ARG A 16 -14.04 -15.31 -8.97
N PHE A 17 -14.54 -16.21 -8.12
CA PHE A 17 -15.51 -17.24 -8.50
C PHE A 17 -16.73 -17.16 -7.60
N THR A 18 -17.92 -17.37 -8.15
CA THR A 18 -19.19 -17.51 -7.41
C THR A 18 -19.13 -18.65 -6.38
N GLN A 19 -20.09 -18.70 -5.43
CA GLN A 19 -20.16 -19.83 -4.47
C GLN A 19 -20.32 -21.18 -5.20
N GLN A 20 -21.09 -21.18 -6.28
CA GLN A 20 -21.32 -22.36 -7.13
C GLN A 20 -20.03 -22.81 -7.83
N GLU A 21 -19.33 -21.89 -8.50
CA GLU A 21 -18.07 -22.19 -9.19
C GLU A 21 -16.96 -22.62 -8.22
N THR A 22 -16.88 -21.95 -7.05
CA THR A 22 -15.94 -22.31 -5.98
C THR A 22 -16.19 -23.72 -5.48
N GLY A 23 -17.47 -24.08 -5.27
CA GLY A 23 -17.88 -25.42 -4.89
C GLY A 23 -17.46 -26.45 -5.93
N GLN A 24 -17.82 -26.24 -7.20
CA GLN A 24 -17.47 -27.15 -8.30
C GLN A 24 -15.96 -27.37 -8.41
N LYS A 25 -15.17 -26.29 -8.33
CA LYS A 25 -13.70 -26.34 -8.46
C LYS A 25 -13.01 -27.04 -7.29
N LEU A 26 -13.57 -26.96 -6.08
CA LEU A 26 -13.02 -27.60 -4.87
C LEU A 26 -13.64 -28.98 -4.57
N GLY A 27 -14.63 -29.42 -5.34
CA GLY A 27 -15.33 -30.70 -5.11
C GLY A 27 -16.41 -30.64 -4.02
N PHE A 28 -17.03 -29.48 -3.80
CA PHE A 28 -18.06 -29.26 -2.78
C PHE A 28 -19.34 -28.62 -3.37
N THR A 29 -20.43 -28.62 -2.58
CA THR A 29 -21.67 -27.93 -2.98
C THR A 29 -21.61 -26.44 -2.66
N GLU A 30 -22.38 -25.63 -3.40
CA GLU A 30 -22.58 -24.20 -3.10
C GLU A 30 -23.00 -23.97 -1.64
N ARG A 31 -23.92 -24.81 -1.13
CA ARG A 31 -24.39 -24.76 0.25
C ARG A 31 -23.25 -24.95 1.25
N THR A 32 -22.29 -25.83 0.95
CA THR A 32 -21.11 -26.04 1.80
C THR A 32 -20.23 -24.80 1.83
N VAL A 33 -19.99 -24.18 0.66
CA VAL A 33 -19.20 -22.94 0.56
C VAL A 33 -19.86 -21.80 1.36
N ARG A 34 -21.18 -21.63 1.22
CA ARG A 34 -21.95 -20.63 1.98
C ARG A 34 -21.81 -20.83 3.50
N ARG A 35 -21.88 -22.07 3.98
CA ARG A 35 -21.73 -22.38 5.42
C ARG A 35 -20.33 -22.08 5.96
N TRP A 36 -19.30 -22.09 5.11
CA TRP A 36 -17.96 -21.63 5.50
C TRP A 36 -17.91 -20.11 5.64
N GLU A 37 -18.55 -19.38 4.72
CA GLU A 37 -18.60 -17.91 4.77
C GLU A 37 -19.43 -17.38 5.94
N THR A 38 -20.52 -18.07 6.31
CA THR A 38 -21.35 -17.69 7.47
C THR A 38 -20.80 -18.17 8.81
N GLY A 39 -19.70 -18.92 8.83
CA GLY A 39 -19.09 -19.45 10.04
C GLY A 39 -19.83 -20.65 10.66
N GLU A 40 -20.86 -21.18 10.00
CA GLU A 40 -21.59 -22.38 10.44
C GLU A 40 -20.76 -23.67 10.33
N SER A 41 -19.66 -23.65 9.57
CA SER A 41 -18.70 -24.75 9.45
C SER A 41 -17.32 -24.25 9.01
N SER A 42 -16.30 -25.11 9.07
CA SER A 42 -14.92 -24.73 8.73
C SER A 42 -14.40 -25.47 7.47
N PRO A 43 -13.62 -24.79 6.61
CA PRO A 43 -12.93 -25.39 5.47
C PRO A 43 -11.62 -26.11 5.86
N ALA A 44 -11.45 -26.51 7.12
CA ALA A 44 -10.24 -27.13 7.64
C ALA A 44 -9.79 -28.42 6.91
N ARG A 45 -10.70 -29.07 6.17
CA ARG A 45 -10.42 -30.32 5.42
C ARG A 45 -9.87 -30.08 4.02
N ILE A 46 -9.84 -28.85 3.53
CA ILE A 46 -9.33 -28.54 2.19
C ILE A 46 -7.80 -28.45 2.27
N PRO A 47 -7.03 -29.19 1.46
CA PRO A 47 -5.60 -28.93 1.34
C PRO A 47 -5.39 -27.49 0.85
N ALA A 48 -4.56 -26.71 1.54
CA ALA A 48 -4.34 -25.30 1.17
C ALA A 48 -3.84 -25.18 -0.28
N GLU A 49 -3.04 -26.16 -0.74
CA GLU A 49 -2.52 -26.30 -2.09
C GLU A 49 -3.62 -26.36 -3.16
N ALA A 50 -4.78 -26.96 -2.87
CA ALA A 50 -5.90 -27.01 -3.79
C ALA A 50 -6.50 -25.61 -3.99
N ILE A 51 -6.58 -24.82 -2.92
CA ILE A 51 -7.02 -23.43 -2.99
C ILE A 51 -5.97 -22.58 -3.73
N TYR A 52 -4.68 -22.74 -3.39
CA TYR A 52 -3.58 -22.03 -4.07
C TYR A 52 -3.52 -22.32 -5.58
N LYS A 53 -3.78 -23.56 -5.99
CA LYS A 53 -3.82 -23.95 -7.42
C LYS A 53 -4.97 -23.29 -8.17
N LEU A 54 -6.16 -23.20 -7.56
CA LEU A 54 -7.31 -22.49 -8.13
C LEU A 54 -7.18 -20.98 -8.09
N LEU A 55 -6.38 -20.48 -7.14
CA LEU A 55 -5.96 -19.10 -7.13
C LEU A 55 -4.87 -18.84 -8.19
N GLU A 56 -4.33 -19.83 -8.89
CA GLU A 56 -3.18 -19.63 -9.79
C GLU A 56 -2.02 -18.89 -9.08
N VAL A 57 -1.80 -19.22 -7.80
CA VAL A 57 -0.64 -18.72 -7.02
C VAL A 57 0.60 -19.44 -7.55
N VAL A 58 1.14 -18.94 -8.65
CA VAL A 58 2.56 -19.05 -8.98
C VAL A 58 3.13 -17.67 -8.65
N PRO A 59 4.06 -17.53 -7.69
CA PRO A 59 4.67 -16.24 -7.43
C PRO A 59 5.30 -15.77 -8.75
N PRO A 60 4.89 -14.62 -9.32
CA PRO A 60 5.64 -14.08 -10.45
C PRO A 60 7.05 -13.78 -9.95
N GLU A 61 8.06 -14.25 -10.66
CA GLU A 61 9.44 -13.84 -10.42
C GLU A 61 9.51 -12.32 -10.56
N GLY A 62 9.96 -11.65 -9.51
CA GLY A 62 10.26 -10.24 -9.50
C GLY A 62 11.51 -10.01 -8.69
N ASP A 63 12.41 -9.15 -9.17
CA ASP A 63 13.70 -8.88 -8.56
C ASP A 63 13.55 -8.23 -7.18
N PHE A 64 12.40 -7.61 -6.91
CA PHE A 64 12.04 -6.99 -5.64
C PHE A 64 10.52 -6.94 -5.44
N THR A 65 10.09 -6.68 -4.21
CA THR A 65 8.69 -6.57 -3.80
C THR A 65 8.32 -5.13 -3.46
N PHE A 66 7.06 -4.76 -3.70
CA PHE A 66 6.56 -3.44 -3.33
C PHE A 66 5.12 -3.45 -2.84
N VAL A 67 4.78 -2.43 -2.06
CA VAL A 67 3.41 -2.12 -1.65
C VAL A 67 2.93 -0.84 -2.34
N ASP A 68 1.64 -0.76 -2.65
CA ASP A 68 1.03 0.31 -3.44
C ASP A 68 -0.11 0.95 -2.66
N LEU A 69 0.21 1.98 -1.86
CA LEU A 69 -0.76 2.68 -1.03
C LEU A 69 -1.42 3.81 -1.83
N PHE A 70 -2.72 4.05 -1.60
CA PHE A 70 -3.51 4.99 -2.41
C PHE A 70 -3.41 4.63 -3.90
N ALA A 71 -3.59 3.34 -4.20
CA ALA A 71 -3.23 2.72 -5.47
C ALA A 71 -4.00 3.28 -6.67
N GLY A 72 -5.19 3.86 -6.43
CA GLY A 72 -6.12 4.28 -7.46
C GLY A 72 -6.41 3.14 -8.43
N ILE A 73 -6.13 3.39 -9.71
CA ILE A 73 -6.28 2.38 -10.78
C ILE A 73 -4.95 1.69 -11.15
N GLY A 74 -3.89 1.83 -10.33
CA GLY A 74 -2.61 1.13 -10.50
C GLY A 74 -1.63 1.75 -11.50
N GLY A 75 -1.71 3.07 -11.71
CA GLY A 75 -0.80 3.77 -12.63
C GLY A 75 0.68 3.65 -12.23
N THR A 76 0.99 3.85 -10.94
CA THR A 76 2.36 3.73 -10.42
C THR A 76 2.84 2.28 -10.44
N ARG A 77 1.98 1.34 -10.05
CA ARG A 77 2.23 -0.10 -10.11
C ARG A 77 2.77 -0.56 -11.47
N LEU A 78 2.15 -0.13 -12.58
CA LEU A 78 2.62 -0.51 -13.92
C LEU A 78 4.08 -0.12 -14.18
N GLY A 79 4.53 1.01 -13.64
CA GLY A 79 5.93 1.42 -13.77
C GLY A 79 6.89 0.48 -13.04
N PHE A 80 6.53 0.09 -11.81
CA PHE A 80 7.36 -0.79 -10.98
C PHE A 80 7.32 -2.24 -11.43
N GLU A 81 6.16 -2.75 -11.90
CA GLU A 81 6.08 -4.10 -12.49
C GLU A 81 6.93 -4.21 -13.76
N ARG A 82 6.95 -3.19 -14.61
CA ARG A 82 7.84 -3.14 -15.78
C ARG A 82 9.32 -3.11 -15.42
N ALA A 83 9.66 -2.66 -14.21
CA ALA A 83 11.01 -2.65 -13.69
C ALA A 83 11.38 -3.94 -12.94
N GLY A 84 10.55 -4.99 -13.02
CA GLY A 84 10.78 -6.27 -12.34
C GLY A 84 10.23 -6.33 -10.91
N GLY A 85 9.48 -5.32 -10.48
CA GLY A 85 8.86 -5.30 -9.15
C GLY A 85 7.60 -6.16 -9.07
N ARG A 86 7.34 -6.75 -7.90
CA ARG A 86 6.10 -7.47 -7.60
C ARG A 86 5.26 -6.75 -6.55
N CYS A 87 4.03 -6.37 -6.90
CA CYS A 87 3.08 -5.79 -5.94
C CYS A 87 2.58 -6.87 -4.96
N VAL A 88 2.82 -6.70 -3.66
CA VAL A 88 2.40 -7.64 -2.60
C VAL A 88 1.25 -7.12 -1.74
N PHE A 89 0.97 -5.81 -1.79
CA PHE A 89 -0.07 -5.19 -0.98
C PHE A 89 -0.52 -3.85 -1.59
N PRO A 90 -1.62 -3.83 -2.38
CA PRO A 90 -2.27 -2.59 -2.75
C PRO A 90 -3.30 -2.18 -1.70
N SER A 91 -3.40 -0.87 -1.45
CA SER A 91 -4.45 -0.26 -0.63
C SER A 91 -5.16 0.84 -1.41
N GLU A 92 -6.49 0.72 -1.49
CA GLU A 92 -7.36 1.73 -2.10
C GLU A 92 -8.75 1.67 -1.47
N TYR A 93 -9.32 2.83 -1.18
CA TYR A 93 -10.60 2.97 -0.50
C TYR A 93 -11.76 3.16 -1.48
N ASP A 94 -11.54 3.82 -2.61
CA ASP A 94 -12.60 4.07 -3.59
C ASP A 94 -13.01 2.79 -4.32
N LYS A 95 -14.25 2.36 -4.07
CA LYS A 95 -14.81 1.12 -4.63
C LYS A 95 -14.70 1.03 -6.17
N PHE A 96 -14.80 2.13 -6.90
CA PHE A 96 -14.73 2.12 -8.36
C PHE A 96 -13.29 2.02 -8.87
N ALA A 97 -12.36 2.68 -8.19
CA ALA A 97 -10.93 2.48 -8.39
C ALA A 97 -10.54 1.03 -8.12
N CYS A 98 -10.97 0.45 -7.00
CA CYS A 98 -10.75 -0.97 -6.67
C CYS A 98 -11.26 -1.91 -7.76
N LYS A 99 -12.46 -1.64 -8.29
CA LYS A 99 -13.02 -2.42 -9.40
C LYS A 99 -12.11 -2.36 -10.62
N THR A 100 -11.71 -1.15 -11.04
CA THR A 100 -10.84 -0.96 -12.21
C THR A 100 -9.47 -1.61 -11.99
N TYR A 101 -8.91 -1.46 -10.79
CA TYR A 101 -7.66 -2.09 -10.39
C TYR A 101 -7.77 -3.62 -10.50
N ALA A 102 -8.83 -4.21 -9.94
CA ALA A 102 -9.06 -5.65 -10.02
C ALA A 102 -9.17 -6.13 -11.48
N GLU A 103 -9.90 -5.43 -12.35
CA GLU A 103 -10.00 -5.83 -13.77
C GLU A 103 -8.63 -5.87 -14.49
N ASN A 104 -7.67 -5.03 -14.09
CA ASN A 104 -6.35 -4.95 -14.73
C ASN A 104 -5.28 -5.82 -14.05
N PHE A 105 -5.43 -6.12 -12.77
CA PHE A 105 -4.39 -6.79 -11.95
C PHE A 105 -4.87 -8.07 -11.24
N SER A 106 -6.11 -8.51 -11.50
CA SER A 106 -6.76 -9.69 -10.90
C SER A 106 -6.00 -11.00 -11.09
N ASN A 107 -5.17 -11.10 -12.12
CA ASN A 107 -4.33 -12.26 -12.41
C ASN A 107 -3.09 -12.39 -11.51
N THR A 108 -2.81 -11.43 -10.63
CA THR A 108 -1.71 -11.55 -9.66
C THR A 108 -2.28 -11.99 -8.31
N ALA A 109 -2.34 -13.30 -8.13
CA ALA A 109 -3.01 -13.94 -7.01
C ALA A 109 -2.42 -13.72 -5.63
N ASP A 110 -1.43 -12.84 -5.48
CA ASP A 110 -0.51 -12.84 -4.34
C ASP A 110 -0.61 -11.61 -3.44
N HIS A 111 -1.60 -10.75 -3.67
CA HIS A 111 -1.73 -9.52 -2.88
C HIS A 111 -3.10 -9.40 -2.21
N THR A 112 -3.09 -9.04 -0.93
CA THR A 112 -4.30 -8.67 -0.18
C THR A 112 -4.65 -7.25 -0.57
N PHE A 113 -5.81 -7.07 -1.21
CA PHE A 113 -6.34 -5.74 -1.46
C PHE A 113 -6.83 -5.14 -0.15
N ALA A 114 -6.09 -4.19 0.39
CA ALA A 114 -6.50 -3.44 1.57
C ALA A 114 -7.45 -2.32 1.18
N GLY A 115 -8.50 -2.12 1.99
CA GLY A 115 -9.41 -0.99 1.84
C GLY A 115 -8.80 0.30 2.38
N ASP A 116 -9.48 0.92 3.34
CA ASP A 116 -9.00 2.11 4.02
C ASP A 116 -7.69 1.86 4.78
N ILE A 117 -6.61 2.55 4.39
CA ILE A 117 -5.30 2.41 5.00
C ILE A 117 -5.27 2.86 6.47
N THR A 118 -6.21 3.70 6.89
CA THR A 118 -6.32 4.16 8.29
C THR A 118 -6.79 3.06 9.24
N GLU A 119 -7.47 2.04 8.71
CA GLU A 119 -7.95 0.88 9.46
C GLU A 119 -6.93 -0.28 9.48
N VAL A 120 -5.95 -0.24 8.58
CA VAL A 120 -4.92 -1.29 8.43
C VAL A 120 -3.90 -1.23 9.56
N GLN A 121 -3.71 -2.35 10.27
CA GLN A 121 -2.61 -2.48 11.22
C GLN A 121 -1.29 -2.66 10.46
N THR A 122 -0.21 -2.05 10.95
CA THR A 122 1.11 -2.16 10.30
C THR A 122 1.58 -3.60 10.22
N THR A 123 1.19 -4.44 11.18
CA THR A 123 1.49 -5.87 11.21
C THR A 123 0.87 -6.65 10.05
N ASP A 124 -0.23 -6.15 9.47
CA ASP A 124 -0.92 -6.78 8.36
C ASP A 124 -0.29 -6.44 7.00
N VAL A 125 0.54 -5.40 6.96
CA VAL A 125 1.33 -5.04 5.77
C VAL A 125 2.50 -6.03 5.65
N PRO A 126 2.65 -6.78 4.54
CA PRO A 126 3.80 -7.66 4.34
C PRO A 126 5.12 -6.90 4.36
N ASP A 127 6.21 -7.60 4.68
CA ASP A 127 7.54 -7.05 4.46
C ASP A 127 7.77 -6.85 2.95
N HIS A 128 8.45 -5.75 2.59
CA HIS A 128 8.61 -5.31 1.21
C HIS A 128 9.87 -4.47 1.02
N ASP A 129 10.36 -4.41 -0.21
CA ASP A 129 11.57 -3.65 -0.55
C ASP A 129 11.25 -2.17 -0.83
N VAL A 130 10.11 -1.90 -1.47
CA VAL A 130 9.70 -0.55 -1.88
C VAL A 130 8.28 -0.20 -1.45
N LEU A 131 8.08 0.99 -0.87
CA LEU A 131 6.75 1.52 -0.59
C LEU A 131 6.37 2.62 -1.60
N LEU A 132 5.20 2.48 -2.23
CA LEU A 132 4.64 3.50 -3.13
C LEU A 132 3.44 4.17 -2.46
N ALA A 133 3.31 5.49 -2.58
CA ALA A 133 2.13 6.19 -2.08
C ALA A 133 1.78 7.48 -2.85
N GLY A 134 0.60 7.52 -3.48
CA GLY A 134 0.03 8.72 -4.10
C GLY A 134 -0.98 9.42 -3.19
N PHE A 135 -0.52 9.96 -2.06
CA PHE A 135 -1.40 10.38 -0.96
C PHE A 135 -2.09 11.74 -1.21
N PRO A 136 -3.30 11.96 -0.67
CA PRO A 136 -4.00 13.23 -0.82
C PRO A 136 -3.28 14.39 -0.10
N CYS A 137 -3.29 15.58 -0.72
CA CYS A 137 -2.71 16.79 -0.13
C CYS A 137 -3.64 17.35 0.96
N GLN A 138 -3.33 17.09 2.24
CA GLN A 138 -4.08 17.59 3.39
C GLN A 138 -3.23 18.57 4.23
N PRO A 139 -3.80 19.67 4.75
CA PRO A 139 -3.13 20.47 5.78
C PRO A 139 -2.91 19.65 7.05
N PHE A 140 -1.74 19.83 7.68
CA PHE A 140 -1.52 19.36 9.04
C PHE A 140 -2.33 20.24 9.99
N SER A 141 -3.48 19.72 10.42
CA SER A 141 -4.38 20.40 11.36
C SER A 141 -3.74 20.48 12.75
N ILE A 142 -3.58 21.71 13.26
CA ILE A 142 -3.17 21.99 14.65
C ILE A 142 -4.31 21.64 15.65
N ALA A 143 -5.54 21.48 15.18
CA ALA A 143 -6.72 21.28 16.05
C ALA A 143 -6.71 19.94 16.80
N GLY A 144 -6.04 18.91 16.27
CA GLY A 144 -5.83 17.64 16.98
C GLY A 144 -4.85 17.77 18.16
N VAL A 145 -3.86 18.66 18.03
CA VAL A 145 -2.83 18.95 19.04
C VAL A 145 -3.43 19.69 20.24
N SER A 146 -4.24 20.73 20.00
CA SER A 146 -4.85 21.52 21.09
C SER A 146 -5.75 20.70 22.02
N LYS A 147 -6.53 19.75 21.47
CA LYS A 147 -7.44 18.91 22.28
C LYS A 147 -6.70 17.82 23.06
N LYS A 148 -5.58 17.28 22.54
CA LYS A 148 -4.73 16.30 23.23
C LYS A 148 -3.83 16.95 24.30
N GLN A 149 -3.31 18.16 24.02
CA GLN A 149 -2.58 18.97 25.00
C GLN A 149 -3.47 19.39 26.19
N SER A 150 -4.74 19.75 25.95
CA SER A 150 -5.70 20.05 27.02
C SER A 150 -6.09 18.84 27.87
N LEU A 151 -5.80 17.62 27.40
CA LEU A 151 -6.12 16.34 28.09
C LEU A 151 -4.88 15.70 28.74
N GLY A 152 -3.71 16.37 28.74
CA GLY A 152 -2.50 15.89 29.43
C GLY A 152 -1.88 14.61 28.87
N ARG A 153 -2.26 14.19 27.65
CA ARG A 153 -1.67 13.01 26.99
C ARG A 153 -0.56 13.46 26.04
N ALA A 154 0.69 13.27 26.44
CA ALA A 154 1.86 13.51 25.61
C ALA A 154 2.44 12.17 25.15
N HIS A 155 2.03 11.61 24.01
CA HIS A 155 2.42 10.24 23.65
C HIS A 155 2.89 10.05 22.21
N GLY A 156 4.17 10.36 21.95
CA GLY A 156 4.95 9.79 20.83
C GLY A 156 5.17 10.72 19.65
N PHE A 157 6.30 10.52 18.96
CA PHE A 157 6.77 11.38 17.85
C PHE A 157 5.79 11.45 16.66
N LEU A 158 4.96 10.42 16.45
CA LEU A 158 3.94 10.36 15.39
C LEU A 158 2.56 10.86 15.85
N ASP A 159 2.42 11.31 17.10
CA ASP A 159 1.12 11.58 17.74
C ASP A 159 0.60 13.01 17.55
N GLU A 160 1.44 13.94 17.09
CA GLU A 160 1.08 15.34 16.90
C GLU A 160 0.04 15.57 15.79
N THR A 161 -0.21 14.58 14.92
CA THR A 161 -0.97 14.79 13.67
C THR A 161 -1.66 13.52 13.15
N GLN A 162 -2.06 12.61 14.04
CA GLN A 162 -2.71 11.30 13.77
C GLN A 162 -3.95 11.31 12.83
N GLY A 163 -4.37 12.46 12.27
CA GLY A 163 -5.52 12.56 11.37
C GLY A 163 -5.19 12.79 9.89
N THR A 164 -3.92 12.72 9.46
CA THR A 164 -3.59 12.92 8.03
C THR A 164 -2.91 11.70 7.43
N MET A 165 -3.24 11.43 6.17
CA MET A 165 -2.82 10.23 5.42
C MET A 165 -1.30 10.06 5.30
N PHE A 166 -0.52 11.14 5.43
CA PHE A 166 0.94 11.05 5.50
C PHE A 166 1.43 10.31 6.76
N PHE A 167 0.75 10.44 7.89
CA PHE A 167 1.17 9.74 9.11
C PHE A 167 0.83 8.25 9.08
N ASP A 168 -0.19 7.84 8.33
CA ASP A 168 -0.43 6.42 8.05
C ASP A 168 0.73 5.81 7.25
N ILE A 169 1.24 6.54 6.25
CA ILE A 169 2.46 6.15 5.54
C ILE A 169 3.65 6.10 6.49
N ALA A 170 3.86 7.17 7.29
CA ALA A 170 5.01 7.25 8.20
C ALA A 170 5.01 6.13 9.24
N ARG A 171 3.82 5.74 9.74
CA ARG A 171 3.64 4.59 10.65
C ARG A 171 4.08 3.28 9.99
N ILE A 172 3.69 3.04 8.73
CA ILE A 172 4.12 1.85 7.97
C ILE A 172 5.63 1.89 7.69
N LEU A 173 6.18 3.03 7.27
CA LEU A 173 7.63 3.20 7.05
C LEU A 173 8.44 2.94 8.32
N ALA A 174 7.93 3.35 9.48
CA ALA A 174 8.58 3.14 10.77
C ALA A 174 8.65 1.65 11.15
N GLU A 175 7.54 0.93 10.99
CA GLU A 175 7.45 -0.51 11.32
C GLU A 175 8.20 -1.37 10.29
N LYS A 176 7.89 -1.18 9.00
CA LYS A 176 8.29 -2.11 7.93
C LYS A 176 9.69 -1.86 7.40
N ARG A 177 10.22 -0.64 7.60
CA ARG A 177 11.58 -0.27 7.20
C ARG A 177 11.94 -0.73 5.76
N PRO A 178 11.14 -0.42 4.72
CA PRO A 178 11.51 -0.79 3.35
C PRO A 178 12.84 -0.14 2.95
N THR A 179 13.55 -0.75 2.00
CA THR A 179 14.81 -0.22 1.46
C THR A 179 14.61 1.15 0.81
N ALA A 180 13.49 1.33 0.10
CA ALA A 180 13.17 2.59 -0.56
C ALA A 180 11.67 2.92 -0.50
N PHE A 181 11.33 4.16 -0.81
CA PHE A 181 9.95 4.57 -1.08
C PHE A 181 9.86 5.62 -2.20
N LEU A 182 8.67 5.71 -2.80
CA LEU A 182 8.28 6.79 -3.70
C LEU A 182 6.94 7.37 -3.23
N LEU A 183 6.95 8.65 -2.86
CA LEU A 183 5.73 9.41 -2.58
C LEU A 183 5.44 10.37 -3.73
N GLU A 184 4.18 10.43 -4.16
CA GLU A 184 3.69 11.37 -5.17
C GLU A 184 2.74 12.39 -4.55
N ASN A 185 2.82 13.63 -5.00
CA ASN A 185 1.83 14.65 -4.67
C ASN A 185 1.73 15.74 -5.76
N VAL A 186 0.81 16.70 -5.56
CA VAL A 186 0.73 17.91 -6.39
C VAL A 186 1.88 18.88 -6.08
N PRO A 187 2.37 19.67 -7.05
CA PRO A 187 3.48 20.61 -6.82
C PRO A 187 3.21 21.64 -5.72
N ASN A 188 1.95 21.98 -5.49
CA ASN A 188 1.51 22.88 -4.42
C ASN A 188 1.92 22.41 -3.02
N LEU A 189 2.21 21.12 -2.81
CA LEU A 189 2.72 20.61 -1.54
C LEU A 189 3.94 21.40 -1.05
N LEU A 190 4.82 21.81 -1.98
CA LEU A 190 6.07 22.51 -1.67
C LEU A 190 5.86 23.93 -1.11
N SER A 191 4.71 24.55 -1.40
CA SER A 191 4.36 25.90 -0.93
C SER A 191 3.20 25.90 0.07
N HIS A 192 2.55 24.77 0.27
CA HIS A 192 1.36 24.60 1.10
C HIS A 192 1.59 25.00 2.57
N ASP A 193 0.58 25.63 3.20
CA ASP A 193 0.64 26.17 4.56
C ASP A 193 1.94 26.94 4.85
N LYS A 194 2.30 27.87 3.95
CA LYS A 194 3.56 28.63 4.03
C LYS A 194 4.80 27.71 4.17
N LYS A 195 4.81 26.62 3.40
CA LYS A 195 5.82 25.54 3.38
C LYS A 195 5.84 24.62 4.61
N ARG A 196 5.03 24.88 5.65
CA ARG A 196 5.06 24.11 6.91
C ARG A 196 4.74 22.63 6.70
N THR A 197 3.80 22.33 5.79
CA THR A 197 3.44 20.95 5.46
C THR A 197 4.65 20.20 4.91
N PHE A 198 5.31 20.73 3.89
CA PHE A 198 6.47 20.04 3.32
C PHE A 198 7.64 19.93 4.30
N VAL A 199 7.91 20.98 5.09
CA VAL A 199 8.96 20.94 6.13
C VAL A 199 8.71 19.81 7.14
N LYS A 200 7.48 19.67 7.64
CA LYS A 200 7.15 18.59 8.59
C LYS A 200 7.27 17.20 7.95
N ILE A 201 6.89 17.03 6.68
CA ILE A 201 7.12 15.77 5.95
C ILE A 201 8.62 15.43 5.93
N GLN A 202 9.47 16.39 5.56
CA GLN A 202 10.92 16.18 5.53
C GLN A 202 11.48 15.84 6.91
N GLU A 203 11.02 16.52 7.97
CA GLU A 203 11.44 16.23 9.35
C GLU A 203 11.08 14.80 9.77
N VAL A 204 9.87 14.35 9.46
CA VAL A 204 9.42 12.99 9.80
C VAL A 204 10.25 11.95 9.06
N LEU A 205 10.41 12.09 7.74
CA LEU A 205 11.17 11.12 6.94
C LEU A 205 12.64 11.04 7.37
N ARG A 206 13.28 12.18 7.67
CA ARG A 206 14.66 12.21 8.18
C ARG A 206 14.80 11.60 9.57
N LYS A 207 13.83 11.82 10.47
CA LYS A 207 13.81 11.18 11.80
C LYS A 207 13.56 9.68 11.74
N LEU A 208 12.92 9.22 10.66
CA LEU A 208 12.88 7.80 10.31
C LEU A 208 14.18 7.35 9.61
N GLU A 209 15.28 8.12 9.63
CA GLU A 209 16.56 7.73 9.04
C GLU A 209 16.49 7.37 7.55
N TYR A 210 15.65 8.08 6.79
CA TYR A 210 15.65 8.05 5.33
C TYR A 210 16.35 9.28 4.76
N ASP A 211 17.26 9.07 3.81
CA ASP A 211 17.72 10.11 2.91
C ASP A 211 16.67 10.34 1.84
N ILE A 212 16.37 11.61 1.52
CA ILE A 212 15.28 11.98 0.61
C ILE A 212 15.72 12.95 -0.47
N ASP A 213 15.22 12.72 -1.67
CA ASP A 213 15.38 13.58 -2.84
C ASP A 213 14.03 13.93 -3.44
N VAL A 214 13.88 15.19 -3.88
CA VAL A 214 12.57 15.73 -4.26
C VAL A 214 12.68 16.43 -5.62
N ARG A 215 11.77 16.09 -6.55
CA ARG A 215 11.69 16.75 -7.86
C ARG A 215 10.27 16.94 -8.35
N VAL A 216 9.99 18.10 -8.97
CA VAL A 216 8.77 18.29 -9.75
C VAL A 216 8.98 17.76 -11.16
N VAL A 217 8.20 16.75 -11.54
CA VAL A 217 8.26 16.07 -12.84
C VAL A 217 7.02 16.40 -13.67
N SER A 218 7.20 16.63 -14.97
CA SER A 218 6.13 16.95 -15.92
C SER A 218 5.88 15.79 -16.87
N ALA A 219 4.63 15.32 -16.94
CA ALA A 219 4.20 14.26 -17.85
C ALA A 219 4.37 14.61 -19.33
N ARG A 220 4.50 15.91 -19.68
CA ARG A 220 4.66 16.40 -21.06
C ARG A 220 5.82 15.74 -21.84
N ARG A 221 6.81 15.22 -21.12
CA ARG A 221 7.96 14.54 -21.72
C ARG A 221 7.61 13.14 -22.27
N TRP A 222 6.52 12.54 -21.81
CA TRP A 222 6.11 11.19 -22.19
C TRP A 222 4.74 11.15 -22.87
N VAL A 223 3.83 12.05 -22.50
CA VAL A 223 2.47 12.14 -23.05
C VAL A 223 2.09 13.61 -23.28
N PRO A 224 1.22 13.94 -24.26
CA PRO A 224 0.81 15.31 -24.55
C PRO A 224 -0.18 15.87 -23.52
N GLN A 225 0.14 15.77 -22.23
CA GLN A 225 -0.67 16.19 -21.11
C GLN A 225 0.09 17.17 -20.22
N ARG A 226 -0.53 18.31 -19.90
CA ARG A 226 -0.02 19.23 -18.87
C ARG A 226 -0.36 18.68 -17.48
N ARG A 227 0.51 17.82 -16.95
CA ARG A 227 0.41 17.28 -15.59
C ARG A 227 1.78 17.34 -14.93
N GLN A 228 1.88 18.09 -13.83
CA GLN A 228 3.08 18.14 -13.00
C GLN A 228 2.79 17.50 -11.64
N ARG A 229 3.79 16.80 -11.10
CA ARG A 229 3.76 16.15 -9.80
C ARG A 229 5.08 16.31 -9.10
N VAL A 230 5.05 16.49 -7.79
CA VAL A 230 6.24 16.36 -6.96
C VAL A 230 6.41 14.90 -6.61
N LEU A 231 7.60 14.38 -6.85
CA LEU A 231 8.03 13.05 -6.44
C LEU A 231 9.03 13.21 -5.30
N ILE A 232 8.83 12.45 -4.24
CA ILE A 232 9.72 12.35 -3.09
C ILE A 232 10.22 10.91 -3.05
N VAL A 233 11.50 10.73 -3.37
CA VAL A 233 12.15 9.41 -3.32
C VAL A 233 12.93 9.37 -2.02
N GLY A 234 12.89 8.25 -1.31
CA GLY A 234 13.73 8.07 -0.13
C GLY A 234 14.29 6.68 0.02
N PHE A 235 15.44 6.60 0.69
CA PHE A 235 16.21 5.38 0.90
C PHE A 235 16.62 5.23 2.36
N ASP A 236 16.46 4.02 2.89
CA ASP A 236 16.81 3.70 4.28
C ASP A 236 18.33 3.76 4.46
N ARG A 237 18.81 4.64 5.33
CA ARG A 237 20.25 4.83 5.58
C ARG A 237 20.94 3.56 6.08
N GLY A 238 20.29 2.82 6.97
CA GLY A 238 20.84 1.61 7.56
C GLY A 238 20.99 0.48 6.55
N ARG A 239 20.08 0.40 5.56
CA ARG A 239 20.12 -0.61 4.50
C ARG A 239 21.04 -0.24 3.33
N THR A 240 21.16 1.05 3.02
CA THR A 240 21.92 1.52 1.86
C THR A 240 23.34 2.00 2.20
N GLY A 241 23.68 2.13 3.49
CA GLY A 241 24.94 2.72 3.94
C GLY A 241 24.98 4.25 3.79
N GLY A 242 23.81 4.88 3.64
CA GLY A 242 23.65 6.26 3.22
C GLY A 242 23.76 6.41 1.69
N GLN A 243 22.95 7.28 1.11
CA GLN A 243 22.90 7.42 -0.36
C GLN A 243 23.59 8.68 -0.87
N SER A 244 24.13 8.58 -2.10
CA SER A 244 24.36 9.74 -2.97
C SER A 244 23.01 10.20 -3.55
N ALA A 245 22.86 11.49 -3.85
CA ALA A 245 21.61 12.07 -4.35
C ALA A 245 20.97 11.23 -5.47
N PHE A 246 19.68 10.93 -5.34
CA PHE A 246 18.93 10.17 -6.32
C PHE A 246 18.92 10.89 -7.67
N GLY A 247 19.56 10.27 -8.66
CA GLY A 247 19.55 10.76 -10.03
C GLY A 247 18.19 10.55 -10.67
N PHE A 248 17.30 11.55 -10.61
CA PHE A 248 16.00 11.51 -11.30
C PHE A 248 16.09 11.40 -12.85
N GLY A 249 17.29 11.31 -13.42
CA GLY A 249 17.55 11.41 -14.86
C GLY A 249 17.26 12.81 -15.41
N GLU A 250 17.69 13.09 -16.64
CA GLU A 250 17.39 14.38 -17.28
C GLU A 250 15.92 14.56 -17.66
#